data_AF-A0A969X0A4-F1
#
_entry.id   AF-A0A969X0A4-F1
#
_cell.length_a   1.000
_cell.length_b   1.000
_cell.length_c   1.000
_cell.angle_alpha   90.00
_cell.angle_beta   90.00
_cell.angle_gamma   90.00
#
_symmetry.space_group_name_H-M   'P 1'
#
loop_
_entity.id
_entity.type
_entity.pdbx_description
1 polymer ?
#
loop_
_entity_poly.entity_id
_entity_poly.type
_entity_poly.pdbx_seq_one_letter_code
_entity_poly.pdbx_strand_id
1 'polypeptide(L)'
;PVKQPDAVKEIRGPKAAQAYDADNQPTKALLGFARGQGVKVEDIIIKELGDIAYAIATKKEAGQATKNVLSESLLRFIKGIPFQRSMRWGYSEMRFIRPIRWITAIFGGEVVSIEFENVKSGKVTFGHRFLSSGPILLGSVEGYVEALRQAYVLVDVEERRDWIWEQIQRVATDCDGRVIRDDDLLEEVTFLVEYPTAFAGMFSADYLIIPSEV
;
A
#
# COMPACT_ATOMS: atom_id res chain seq x y z
N PRO A 1 -1.67 16.79 0.36
CA PRO A 1 -2.87 17.63 0.63
C PRO A 1 -3.70 16.99 1.76
N VAL A 2 -4.34 17.78 2.63
CA VAL A 2 -5.10 17.28 3.80
C VAL A 2 -6.55 16.90 3.50
N LYS A 3 -7.05 17.29 2.32
CA LYS A 3 -8.39 16.99 1.82
C LYS A 3 -8.31 16.85 0.30
N GLN A 4 -9.16 16.00 -0.26
CA GLN A 4 -9.42 15.99 -1.70
C GLN A 4 -10.12 17.30 -2.11
N PRO A 5 -9.92 17.79 -3.35
CA PRO A 5 -10.74 18.86 -3.87
C PRO A 5 -12.19 18.40 -3.96
N ASP A 6 -13.13 19.32 -3.79
CA ASP A 6 -14.54 19.04 -4.07
C ASP A 6 -14.67 18.72 -5.57
N ALA A 7 -15.43 17.68 -5.90
CA ALA A 7 -15.64 17.26 -7.27
C ALA A 7 -17.04 17.66 -7.71
N VAL A 8 -17.16 18.11 -8.96
CA VAL A 8 -18.44 18.32 -9.61
C VAL A 8 -18.61 17.20 -10.63
N LYS A 9 -19.59 16.33 -10.40
CA LYS A 9 -19.92 15.23 -11.29
C LYS A 9 -21.20 15.54 -12.03
N GLU A 10 -21.10 15.68 -13.34
CA GLU A 10 -22.25 15.77 -14.23
C GLU A 10 -22.71 14.35 -14.57
N ILE A 11 -23.97 14.03 -14.27
CA ILE A 11 -24.57 12.72 -14.56
C ILE A 11 -25.59 12.91 -15.66
N ARG A 12 -25.43 12.17 -16.76
CA ARG A 12 -26.31 12.25 -17.92
C ARG A 12 -27.60 11.45 -17.67
N GLY A 13 -28.71 12.16 -17.72
CA GLY A 13 -30.06 11.61 -17.64
C GLY A 13 -30.72 11.43 -19.01
N PRO A 14 -32.06 11.44 -19.07
CA PRO A 14 -32.79 11.28 -20.33
C PRO A 14 -32.54 12.43 -21.31
N LYS A 15 -32.85 12.22 -22.59
CA LYS A 15 -32.83 13.28 -23.61
C LYS A 15 -33.81 14.39 -23.20
N ALA A 16 -33.51 15.65 -23.51
CA ALA A 16 -34.36 16.79 -23.17
C ALA A 16 -35.79 16.62 -23.71
N ALA A 17 -35.93 16.11 -24.94
CA ALA A 17 -37.22 15.78 -25.57
C ALA A 17 -38.04 14.71 -24.84
N GLN A 18 -37.44 13.96 -23.91
CA GLN A 18 -38.10 12.96 -23.06
C GLN A 18 -38.16 13.41 -21.60
N ALA A 19 -37.52 14.52 -21.25
CA ALA A 19 -37.41 15.04 -19.90
C ALA A 19 -38.60 15.92 -19.54
N TYR A 20 -39.14 16.67 -20.52
CA TYR A 20 -40.33 17.52 -20.38
C TYR A 20 -41.39 17.12 -21.39
N ASP A 21 -42.67 17.24 -21.02
CA ASP A 21 -43.79 17.02 -21.92
C ASP A 21 -44.18 18.30 -22.70
N ALA A 22 -45.27 18.23 -23.47
CA ALA A 22 -45.73 19.33 -24.31
C ALA A 22 -46.18 20.57 -23.51
N ASP A 23 -46.52 20.42 -22.23
CA ASP A 23 -46.92 21.49 -21.32
C ASP A 23 -45.74 21.99 -20.47
N ASN A 24 -44.51 21.59 -20.83
CA ASN A 24 -43.26 21.88 -20.14
C ASN A 24 -43.22 21.34 -18.69
N GLN A 25 -43.99 20.28 -18.40
CA GLN A 25 -43.99 19.60 -17.11
C GLN A 25 -42.96 18.46 -17.08
N PRO A 26 -42.32 18.18 -15.93
CA PRO A 26 -41.37 17.08 -15.78
C PRO A 26 -42.03 15.71 -16.06
N THR A 27 -41.45 14.93 -16.97
CA THR A 27 -41.94 13.58 -17.23
C THR A 27 -41.59 12.61 -16.09
N LYS A 28 -42.23 11.44 -16.07
CA LYS A 28 -41.87 10.34 -15.16
C LYS A 28 -40.40 9.93 -15.28
N ALA A 29 -39.81 10.03 -16.47
CA ALA A 29 -38.40 9.72 -16.70
C ALA A 29 -37.49 10.73 -15.99
N LEU A 30 -37.80 12.02 -16.08
CA LEU A 30 -37.06 13.07 -15.40
C LEU A 30 -37.22 12.99 -13.87
N LEU A 31 -38.44 12.76 -13.38
CA LEU A 31 -38.72 12.58 -11.95
C LEU A 31 -38.00 11.36 -11.37
N GLY A 32 -38.01 10.23 -12.09
CA GLY A 32 -37.28 9.03 -11.70
C GLY A 32 -35.77 9.24 -11.68
N PHE A 33 -35.24 9.95 -12.68
CA PHE A 33 -33.83 10.32 -12.73
C PHE A 33 -33.42 11.23 -11.56
N ALA A 34 -34.17 12.31 -11.31
CA ALA A 34 -33.93 13.23 -10.19
C ALA A 34 -33.92 12.49 -8.85
N ARG A 35 -34.92 11.61 -8.63
CA ARG A 35 -35.00 10.77 -7.43
C ARG A 35 -33.82 9.81 -7.29
N GLY A 36 -33.42 9.15 -8.39
CA GLY A 36 -32.30 8.23 -8.41
C GLY A 36 -30.95 8.90 -8.14
N GLN A 37 -30.79 10.17 -8.54
CA GLN A 37 -29.58 10.94 -8.26
C GLN A 37 -29.63 11.70 -6.92
N GLY A 38 -30.80 11.77 -6.28
CA GLY A 38 -31.01 12.49 -5.01
C GLY A 38 -30.98 14.01 -5.17
N VAL A 39 -31.32 14.53 -6.34
CA VAL A 39 -31.39 15.97 -6.65
C VAL A 39 -32.83 16.37 -6.92
N LYS A 40 -33.15 17.66 -6.79
CA LYS A 40 -34.47 18.14 -7.17
C LYS A 40 -34.53 18.35 -8.68
N VAL A 41 -35.74 18.26 -9.26
CA VAL A 41 -35.93 18.50 -10.70
C VAL A 41 -35.53 19.93 -11.09
N GLU A 42 -35.74 20.90 -10.18
CA GLU A 42 -35.33 22.30 -10.35
C GLU A 42 -33.81 22.48 -10.45
N ASP A 43 -33.01 21.54 -9.94
CA ASP A 43 -31.55 21.59 -9.99
C ASP A 43 -30.97 20.93 -11.26
N ILE A 44 -31.82 20.38 -12.13
CA ILE A 44 -31.42 19.71 -13.37
C ILE A 44 -31.28 20.76 -14.48
N ILE A 45 -30.14 20.71 -15.17
CA ILE A 45 -29.86 21.59 -16.30
C ILE A 45 -29.95 20.80 -17.60
N ILE A 46 -30.45 21.42 -18.67
CA ILE A 46 -30.36 20.86 -20.01
C ILE A 46 -29.02 21.29 -20.62
N LYS A 47 -28.25 20.33 -21.12
CA LYS A 47 -26.95 20.56 -21.77
C LYS A 47 -26.91 19.83 -23.10
N GLU A 48 -26.46 20.52 -24.14
CA GLU A 48 -26.21 19.92 -25.45
C GLU A 48 -24.88 19.17 -25.43
N LEU A 49 -24.92 17.90 -25.85
CA LEU A 49 -23.76 17.03 -25.98
C LEU A 49 -23.75 16.49 -27.42
N GLY A 50 -23.07 17.22 -28.30
CA GLY A 50 -23.21 17.04 -29.75
C GLY A 50 -24.59 17.51 -30.21
N ASP A 51 -25.24 16.75 -31.09
CA ASP A 51 -26.55 17.11 -31.67
C ASP A 51 -27.75 16.76 -30.75
N ILE A 52 -27.50 16.34 -29.50
CA ILE A 52 -28.53 15.86 -28.60
C ILE A 52 -28.45 16.61 -27.26
N ALA A 53 -29.57 17.23 -26.87
CA ALA A 53 -29.76 17.82 -25.56
C ALA A 53 -30.13 16.74 -24.53
N TYR A 54 -29.47 16.77 -23.36
CA TYR A 54 -29.73 15.85 -22.24
C TYR A 54 -30.04 16.61 -20.97
N ALA A 55 -30.89 16.02 -20.12
CA ALA A 55 -31.05 16.42 -18.74
C ALA A 55 -29.82 15.98 -17.92
N ILE A 56 -29.08 16.93 -17.35
CA ILE A 56 -27.87 16.69 -16.57
C ILE A 56 -28.13 17.04 -15.11
N ALA A 57 -27.90 16.07 -14.22
CA ALA A 57 -27.82 16.33 -12.80
C ALA A 57 -26.37 16.69 -12.44
N THR A 58 -26.19 17.82 -11.75
CA THR A 58 -24.88 18.23 -11.26
C THR A 58 -24.77 17.86 -9.78
N LYS A 59 -23.91 16.91 -9.46
CA LYS A 59 -23.66 16.48 -8.08
C LYS A 59 -22.35 17.06 -7.59
N LYS A 60 -22.42 17.85 -6.51
CA LYS A 60 -21.23 18.29 -5.78
C LYS A 60 -20.87 17.23 -4.77
N GLU A 61 -19.76 16.56 -4.97
CA GLU A 61 -19.17 15.63 -4.03
C GLU A 61 -18.15 16.40 -3.20
N ALA A 62 -18.45 16.61 -1.91
CA ALA A 62 -17.50 17.22 -1.00
C ALA A 62 -16.27 16.31 -0.90
N GLY A 63 -15.08 16.88 -1.07
CA GLY A 63 -13.84 16.14 -0.96
C GLY A 63 -13.71 15.53 0.44
N GLN A 64 -13.14 14.33 0.52
CA GLN A 64 -12.95 13.67 1.81
C GLN A 64 -11.62 14.11 2.45
N ALA A 65 -11.57 14.14 3.78
CA ALA A 65 -10.32 14.33 4.50
C ALA A 65 -9.35 13.20 4.18
N THR A 66 -8.08 13.52 3.90
CA THR A 66 -7.08 12.54 3.47
C THR A 66 -6.91 11.40 4.46
N LYS A 67 -7.02 11.66 5.77
CA LYS A 67 -6.96 10.62 6.81
C LYS A 67 -8.05 9.56 6.65
N ASN A 68 -9.26 9.94 6.24
CA ASN A 68 -10.36 9.00 6.05
C ASN A 68 -10.11 8.14 4.81
N VAL A 69 -9.70 8.79 3.71
CA VAL A 69 -9.32 8.10 2.47
C VAL A 69 -8.18 7.11 2.73
N LEU A 70 -7.16 7.52 3.49
CA LEU A 70 -6.03 6.65 3.86
C LEU A 70 -6.49 5.48 4.73
N SER A 71 -7.33 5.72 5.73
CA SER A 71 -7.81 4.67 6.63
C SER A 71 -8.54 3.57 5.86
N GLU A 72 -9.44 3.96 4.94
CA GLU A 72 -10.17 3.03 4.09
C GLU A 72 -9.26 2.34 3.07
N SER A 73 -8.40 3.10 2.40
CA SER A 73 -7.51 2.61 1.34
C SER A 73 -6.46 1.65 1.86
N LEU A 74 -5.83 1.95 3.00
CA LEU A 74 -4.82 1.09 3.62
C LEU A 74 -5.44 -0.24 4.05
N LEU A 75 -6.63 -0.22 4.66
CA LEU A 75 -7.32 -1.45 5.05
C LEU A 75 -7.68 -2.31 3.84
N ARG A 76 -8.15 -1.67 2.75
CA ARG A 76 -8.41 -2.35 1.48
C ARG A 76 -7.14 -2.95 0.89
N PHE A 77 -6.04 -2.21 0.93
CA PHE A 77 -4.74 -2.66 0.43
C PHE A 77 -4.25 -3.89 1.18
N ILE A 78 -4.21 -3.84 2.52
CA ILE A 78 -3.77 -4.97 3.36
C ILE A 78 -4.61 -6.23 3.07
N LYS A 79 -5.93 -6.09 2.91
CA LYS A 79 -6.85 -7.20 2.57
C LYS A 79 -6.70 -7.71 1.14
N GLY A 80 -6.17 -6.89 0.24
CA GLY A 80 -6.06 -7.18 -1.19
C GLY A 80 -4.72 -7.78 -1.62
N ILE A 81 -3.75 -7.93 -0.71
CA ILE A 81 -2.44 -8.50 -1.04
C ILE A 81 -2.61 -9.99 -1.39
N PRO A 82 -2.26 -10.42 -2.62
CA PRO A 82 -2.35 -11.82 -2.99
C PRO A 82 -1.20 -12.61 -2.34
N PHE A 83 -1.52 -13.74 -1.74
CA PHE A 83 -0.53 -14.65 -1.16
C PHE A 83 -0.68 -16.06 -1.74
N GLN A 84 0.40 -16.61 -2.30
CA GLN A 84 0.45 -18.00 -2.79
C GLN A 84 0.13 -19.02 -1.68
N ARG A 85 0.63 -18.74 -0.47
CA ARG A 85 0.35 -19.51 0.75
C ARG A 85 -0.09 -18.56 1.86
N SER A 86 -1.40 -18.49 2.07
CA SER A 86 -1.97 -17.76 3.20
C SER A 86 -2.24 -18.68 4.37
N MET A 87 -2.17 -18.14 5.58
CA MET A 87 -2.47 -18.84 6.82
C MET A 87 -3.65 -18.18 7.52
N ARG A 88 -4.45 -18.97 8.22
CA ARG A 88 -5.44 -18.50 9.18
C ARG A 88 -4.86 -18.63 10.58
N TRP A 89 -5.10 -17.64 11.43
CA TRP A 89 -4.48 -17.57 12.76
C TRP A 89 -5.55 -17.44 13.85
N GLY A 90 -5.46 -18.31 14.87
CA GLY A 90 -6.37 -18.32 16.00
C GLY A 90 -7.82 -18.56 15.58
N TYR A 91 -8.74 -17.75 16.10
CA TYR A 91 -10.18 -17.81 15.79
C TYR A 91 -10.58 -16.95 14.60
N SER A 92 -9.63 -16.32 13.90
CA SER A 92 -9.93 -15.42 12.79
C SER A 92 -10.22 -16.21 11.50
N GLU A 93 -11.21 -15.74 10.75
CA GLU A 93 -11.51 -16.20 9.39
C GLU A 93 -10.53 -15.63 8.35
N MET A 94 -9.71 -14.64 8.73
CA MET A 94 -8.87 -13.89 7.83
C MET A 94 -7.57 -14.62 7.47
N ARG A 95 -7.12 -14.40 6.23
CA ARG A 95 -5.96 -15.04 5.61
C ARG A 95 -4.86 -14.00 5.37
N PHE A 96 -3.71 -14.18 6.01
CA PHE A 96 -2.50 -13.40 5.77
C PHE A 96 -1.29 -14.32 5.78
N ILE A 97 -0.16 -13.90 5.19
CA ILE A 97 1.03 -14.77 5.12
C ILE A 97 1.62 -15.11 6.50
N ARG A 98 1.54 -14.18 7.47
CA ARG A 98 2.03 -14.30 8.85
C ARG A 98 1.20 -13.44 9.82
N PRO A 99 1.24 -13.65 11.14
CA PRO A 99 0.54 -12.77 12.08
C PRO A 99 1.17 -11.37 12.05
N ILE A 100 0.33 -10.36 11.87
CA ILE A 100 0.76 -8.96 12.02
C ILE A 100 0.95 -8.67 13.51
N ARG A 101 2.09 -8.09 13.87
CA ARG A 101 2.46 -7.82 15.27
C ARG A 101 2.16 -6.39 15.68
N TRP A 102 2.36 -5.43 14.78
CA TRP A 102 2.02 -4.02 14.96
C TRP A 102 1.74 -3.40 13.58
N ILE A 103 1.10 -2.24 13.60
CA ILE A 103 0.87 -1.43 12.41
C ILE A 103 1.28 0.00 12.73
N THR A 104 2.11 0.58 11.88
CA THR A 104 2.52 1.99 11.97
C THR A 104 1.88 2.74 10.82
N ALA A 105 0.99 3.69 11.11
CA ALA A 105 0.30 4.46 10.09
C ALA A 105 0.21 5.93 10.54
N ILE A 106 1.00 6.79 9.91
CA ILE A 106 1.15 8.20 10.30
C ILE A 106 0.95 9.09 9.07
N PHE A 107 0.18 10.16 9.22
CA PHE A 107 -0.01 11.18 8.20
C PHE A 107 0.00 12.57 8.85
N GLY A 108 0.90 13.44 8.41
CA GLY A 108 1.05 14.79 8.98
C GLY A 108 1.37 14.77 10.47
N GLY A 109 2.12 13.78 10.95
CA GLY A 109 2.46 13.62 12.37
C GLY A 109 1.34 13.04 13.24
N GLU A 110 0.18 12.71 12.69
CA GLU A 110 -0.93 12.09 13.42
C GLU A 110 -1.16 10.65 12.98
N VAL A 111 -1.70 9.83 13.89
CA VAL A 111 -2.04 8.43 13.60
C VAL A 111 -3.21 8.39 12.61
N VAL A 112 -3.05 7.63 11.54
CA VAL A 112 -4.15 7.23 10.67
C VAL A 112 -4.78 5.98 11.29
N SER A 113 -5.99 6.14 11.85
CA SER A 113 -6.64 5.07 12.60
C SER A 113 -7.08 3.93 11.69
N ILE A 114 -6.33 2.85 11.70
CA ILE A 114 -6.71 1.57 11.10
C ILE A 114 -6.65 0.47 12.16
N GLU A 115 -7.59 -0.46 12.04
CA GLU A 115 -7.63 -1.66 12.85
C GLU A 115 -7.76 -2.85 11.90
N PHE A 116 -6.85 -3.79 12.06
CA PHE A 116 -6.84 -5.03 11.30
C PHE A 116 -6.77 -6.19 12.27
N GLU A 117 -7.84 -6.98 12.31
CA GLU A 117 -8.12 -7.94 13.38
C GLU A 117 -8.07 -7.25 14.75
N ASN A 118 -7.15 -7.66 15.62
CA ASN A 118 -6.93 -7.11 16.96
C ASN A 118 -5.73 -6.14 17.01
N VAL A 119 -5.17 -5.76 15.86
CA VAL A 119 -4.00 -4.88 15.77
C VAL A 119 -4.43 -3.50 15.33
N LYS A 120 -4.28 -2.53 16.23
CA LYS A 120 -4.53 -1.11 15.95
C LYS A 120 -3.25 -0.43 15.49
N SER A 121 -3.37 0.47 14.54
CA SER A 121 -2.27 1.33 14.13
C SER A 121 -1.85 2.28 15.24
N GLY A 122 -0.56 2.57 15.30
CA GLY A 122 -0.02 3.61 16.16
C GLY A 122 1.19 4.32 15.56
N LYS A 123 1.95 4.98 16.43
CA LYS A 123 3.23 5.61 16.11
C LYS A 123 4.44 4.74 16.44
N VAL A 124 4.21 3.52 16.92
CA VAL A 124 5.26 2.65 17.43
C VAL A 124 5.65 1.64 16.36
N THR A 125 6.95 1.58 16.07
CA THR A 125 7.58 0.55 15.26
C THR A 125 8.63 -0.21 16.07
N PHE A 126 9.29 -1.19 15.45
CA PHE A 126 10.35 -1.99 16.06
C PHE A 126 11.49 -2.17 15.05
N GLY A 127 12.71 -2.29 15.54
CA GLY A 127 13.89 -2.61 14.72
C GLY A 127 14.17 -4.10 14.65
N HIS A 128 15.42 -4.46 14.36
CA HIS A 128 15.86 -5.84 14.24
C HIS A 128 15.59 -6.63 15.51
N ARG A 129 15.06 -7.84 15.34
CA ARG A 129 14.57 -8.67 16.44
C ARG A 129 15.60 -8.98 17.53
N PHE A 130 16.86 -9.13 17.14
CA PHE A 130 17.95 -9.54 18.05
C PHE A 130 18.98 -8.44 18.33
N LEU A 131 19.08 -7.46 17.44
CA LEU A 131 20.12 -6.42 17.52
C LEU A 131 19.56 -5.12 18.10
N SER A 132 18.24 -4.94 18.05
CA SER A 132 17.55 -3.84 18.71
C SER A 132 16.71 -4.35 19.88
N SER A 133 16.30 -3.43 20.75
CA SER A 133 15.42 -3.75 21.87
C SER A 133 14.35 -2.69 22.06
N GLY A 134 13.15 -3.16 22.40
CA GLY A 134 12.02 -2.30 22.75
C GLY A 134 11.33 -1.62 21.55
N PRO A 135 10.22 -0.92 21.85
CA PRO A 135 9.48 -0.14 20.87
C PRO A 135 10.17 1.18 20.51
N ILE A 136 10.02 1.60 19.25
CA ILE A 136 10.52 2.86 18.71
C ILE A 136 9.33 3.77 18.43
N LEU A 137 9.21 4.88 19.15
CA LEU A 137 8.17 5.88 18.92
C LEU A 137 8.60 6.83 17.79
N LEU A 138 7.83 6.85 16.71
CA LEU A 138 8.06 7.75 15.59
C LEU A 138 7.36 9.10 15.84
N GLY A 139 8.14 10.17 15.85
CA GLY A 139 7.61 11.54 15.92
C GLY A 139 7.04 12.02 14.58
N SER A 140 7.65 11.61 13.48
CA SER A 140 7.27 11.99 12.12
C SER A 140 7.71 10.93 11.10
N VAL A 141 7.32 11.12 9.83
CA VAL A 141 7.69 10.20 8.74
C VAL A 141 9.16 10.36 8.38
N GLU A 142 9.70 11.57 8.47
CA GLU A 142 11.08 11.91 8.10
C GLU A 142 12.10 11.19 8.99
N GLY A 143 11.77 10.99 10.28
CA GLY A 143 12.61 10.26 11.22
C GLY A 143 12.56 8.73 11.10
N TYR A 144 11.68 8.17 10.26
CA TYR A 144 11.44 6.74 10.18
C TYR A 144 12.67 5.94 9.74
N VAL A 145 13.30 6.37 8.64
CA VAL A 145 14.45 5.66 8.04
C VAL A 145 15.63 5.65 9.00
N GLU A 146 15.96 6.82 9.56
CA GLU A 146 17.08 6.95 10.49
C GLU A 146 16.84 6.19 11.81
N ALA A 147 15.63 6.27 12.37
CA ALA A 147 15.29 5.54 13.59
C ALA A 147 15.41 4.01 13.39
N LEU A 148 14.98 3.51 12.23
CA LEU A 148 15.13 2.08 11.92
C LEU A 148 16.57 1.69 11.61
N ARG A 149 17.34 2.54 10.95
CA ARG A 149 18.78 2.31 10.73
C ARG A 149 19.53 2.16 12.06
N GLN A 150 19.29 3.05 13.01
CA GLN A 150 19.87 2.98 14.36
C GLN A 150 19.42 1.72 15.12
N ALA A 151 18.27 1.17 14.75
CA ALA A 151 17.74 -0.09 15.25
C ALA A 151 18.04 -1.29 14.33
N TYR A 152 19.12 -1.20 13.54
CA TYR A 152 19.63 -2.26 12.67
C TYR A 152 18.62 -2.71 11.61
N VAL A 153 17.97 -1.78 10.91
CA VAL A 153 17.12 -2.08 9.76
C VAL A 153 17.42 -1.08 8.65
N LEU A 154 17.95 -1.56 7.53
CA LEU A 154 18.13 -0.76 6.32
C LEU A 154 16.81 -0.75 5.55
N VAL A 155 16.05 0.33 5.61
CA VAL A 155 14.71 0.41 5.01
C VAL A 155 14.77 0.45 3.49
N ASP A 156 15.71 1.20 2.93
CA ASP A 156 15.86 1.37 1.49
C ASP A 156 16.40 0.08 0.85
N VAL A 157 15.70 -0.40 -0.18
CA VAL A 157 15.99 -1.69 -0.81
C VAL A 157 17.25 -1.60 -1.67
N GLU A 158 17.43 -0.49 -2.39
CA GLU A 158 18.59 -0.28 -3.26
C GLU A 158 19.85 -0.11 -2.42
N GLU A 159 19.79 0.69 -1.35
CA GLU A 159 20.88 0.80 -0.40
C GLU A 159 21.26 -0.55 0.20
N ARG A 160 20.26 -1.36 0.59
CA ARG A 160 20.51 -2.69 1.16
C ARG A 160 21.18 -3.61 0.13
N ARG A 161 20.71 -3.59 -1.12
CA ARG A 161 21.29 -4.38 -2.21
C ARG A 161 22.76 -4.03 -2.43
N ASP A 162 23.05 -2.74 -2.56
CA ASP A 162 24.40 -2.24 -2.81
C ASP A 162 25.32 -2.56 -1.62
N TRP A 163 24.82 -2.41 -0.40
CA TRP A 163 25.54 -2.76 0.83
C TRP A 163 25.85 -4.27 0.94
N ILE A 164 24.96 -5.15 0.47
CA ILE A 164 25.25 -6.59 0.37
C ILE A 164 26.37 -6.81 -0.65
N TRP A 165 26.23 -6.24 -1.84
CA TRP A 165 27.18 -6.41 -2.95
C TRP A 165 28.59 -5.94 -2.60
N GLU A 166 28.72 -4.80 -1.93
CA GLU A 166 30.00 -4.29 -1.44
C GLU A 166 30.63 -5.22 -0.41
N GLN A 167 29.85 -5.69 0.57
CA GLN A 167 30.35 -6.56 1.62
C GLN A 167 30.86 -7.90 1.08
N ILE A 168 30.13 -8.54 0.16
CA ILE A 168 30.55 -9.85 -0.39
C ILE A 168 31.81 -9.72 -1.26
N GLN A 169 31.96 -8.63 -2.02
CA GLN A 169 33.17 -8.38 -2.79
C GLN A 169 34.37 -8.17 -1.89
N ARG A 170 34.21 -7.41 -0.80
CA ARG A 170 35.27 -7.22 0.19
C ARG A 170 35.69 -8.55 0.82
N VAL A 171 34.72 -9.31 1.33
CA VAL A 171 34.97 -10.61 1.97
C VAL A 171 35.63 -11.60 1.01
N ALA A 172 35.22 -11.64 -0.26
CA ALA A 172 35.86 -12.47 -1.27
C ALA A 172 37.31 -12.06 -1.52
N THR A 173 37.56 -10.75 -1.64
CA THR A 173 38.92 -10.21 -1.85
C THR A 173 39.84 -10.55 -0.68
N ASP A 174 39.36 -10.44 0.55
CA ASP A 174 40.11 -10.77 1.77
C ASP A 174 40.49 -12.27 1.85
N CYS A 175 39.82 -13.12 1.07
CA CYS A 175 40.06 -14.55 0.97
C CYS A 175 40.73 -14.97 -0.35
N ASP A 176 41.32 -14.03 -1.10
CA ASP A 176 41.90 -14.24 -2.44
C ASP A 176 40.91 -14.88 -3.44
N GLY A 177 39.62 -14.68 -3.20
CA GLY A 177 38.52 -15.20 -3.99
C GLY A 177 37.91 -14.16 -4.94
N ARG A 178 36.96 -14.61 -5.74
CA ARG A 178 36.14 -13.75 -6.60
C ARG A 178 34.66 -14.07 -6.42
N VAL A 179 33.84 -13.04 -6.36
CA VAL A 179 32.38 -13.21 -6.35
C VAL A 179 31.92 -13.53 -7.78
N ILE A 180 31.12 -14.59 -7.92
CA ILE A 180 30.38 -14.85 -9.15
C ILE A 180 29.08 -14.06 -9.06
N ARG A 181 28.89 -13.10 -9.97
CA ARG A 181 27.69 -12.25 -9.96
C ARG A 181 26.47 -13.05 -10.40
N ASP A 182 25.46 -13.04 -9.54
CA ASP A 182 24.12 -13.58 -9.78
C ASP A 182 23.13 -12.53 -9.27
N ASP A 183 22.51 -11.81 -10.19
CA ASP A 183 21.62 -10.69 -9.86
C ASP A 183 20.29 -11.18 -9.27
N ASP A 184 19.79 -12.34 -9.69
CA ASP A 184 18.56 -12.95 -9.16
C ASP A 184 18.76 -13.36 -7.70
N LEU A 185 19.91 -13.99 -7.40
CA LEU A 185 20.26 -14.36 -6.02
C LEU A 185 20.49 -13.11 -5.15
N LEU A 186 21.12 -12.07 -5.67
CA LEU A 186 21.32 -10.82 -4.95
C LEU A 186 19.97 -10.15 -4.61
N GLU A 187 19.02 -10.17 -5.54
CA GLU A 187 17.66 -9.70 -5.30
C GLU A 187 16.97 -10.52 -4.21
N GLU A 188 17.00 -11.85 -4.30
CA GLU A 188 16.40 -12.74 -3.30
C GLU A 188 16.95 -12.45 -1.90
N VAL A 189 18.29 -12.42 -1.74
CA VAL A 189 18.93 -12.16 -0.46
C VAL A 189 18.57 -10.77 0.07
N THR A 190 18.48 -9.76 -0.80
CA THR A 190 18.08 -8.39 -0.42
C THR A 190 16.70 -8.35 0.24
N PHE A 191 15.75 -9.18 -0.23
CA PHE A 191 14.41 -9.28 0.35
C PHE A 191 14.29 -10.24 1.53
N LEU A 192 15.31 -11.08 1.78
CA LEU A 192 15.33 -12.02 2.92
C LEU A 192 15.87 -11.39 4.21
N VAL A 193 16.74 -10.39 4.11
CA VAL A 193 17.41 -9.78 5.26
C VAL A 193 17.08 -8.31 5.39
N GLU A 194 17.00 -7.83 6.62
CA GLU A 194 16.72 -6.43 6.95
C GLU A 194 17.99 -5.66 7.37
N TYR A 195 19.03 -6.37 7.81
CA TYR A 195 20.36 -5.82 8.12
C TYR A 195 21.47 -6.82 7.77
N PRO A 196 21.98 -6.77 6.55
CA PRO A 196 22.89 -7.79 6.03
C PRO A 196 24.30 -7.69 6.61
N THR A 197 24.89 -8.84 6.94
CA THR A 197 26.32 -8.99 7.29
C THR A 197 26.90 -10.16 6.49
N ALA A 198 27.87 -9.88 5.63
CA ALA A 198 28.57 -10.93 4.88
C ALA A 198 29.78 -11.45 5.67
N PHE A 199 30.05 -12.75 5.56
CA PHE A 199 31.22 -13.39 6.14
C PHE A 199 31.65 -14.59 5.28
N ALA A 200 32.95 -14.90 5.32
CA ALA A 200 33.48 -16.11 4.70
C ALA A 200 33.49 -17.24 5.74
N GLY A 201 33.10 -18.43 5.30
CA GLY A 201 33.22 -19.66 6.09
C GLY A 201 34.07 -20.67 5.35
N MET A 202 34.83 -21.49 6.10
CA MET A 202 35.59 -22.61 5.56
C MET A 202 35.12 -23.91 6.21
N PHE A 203 35.16 -24.99 5.44
CA PHE A 203 34.86 -26.33 5.91
C PHE A 203 35.99 -27.29 5.53
N SER A 204 36.05 -28.48 6.16
CA SER A 204 37.11 -29.45 5.87
C SER A 204 37.11 -29.86 4.40
N ALA A 205 38.30 -29.94 3.80
CA ALA A 205 38.48 -30.42 2.44
C ALA A 205 37.97 -31.86 2.25
N ASP A 206 37.87 -32.66 3.32
CA ASP A 206 37.33 -34.02 3.27
C ASP A 206 35.88 -34.05 2.74
N TYR A 207 35.09 -32.98 2.97
CA TYR A 207 33.73 -32.88 2.45
C TYR A 207 33.67 -32.60 0.94
N LEU A 208 34.80 -32.25 0.31
CA LEU A 208 34.91 -32.12 -1.14
C LEU A 208 35.16 -33.47 -1.83
N ILE A 209 35.44 -34.53 -1.06
CA ILE A 209 35.66 -35.87 -1.58
C ILE A 209 34.29 -36.52 -1.83
N ILE A 210 33.84 -36.48 -3.08
CA ILE A 210 32.66 -37.21 -3.52
C ILE A 210 33.06 -38.70 -3.67
N PRO A 211 32.34 -39.65 -3.01
CA PRO A 211 32.59 -41.08 -3.23
C PRO A 211 32.39 -41.43 -4.71
N SER A 212 33.11 -42.44 -5.19
CA SER A 212 32.89 -43.00 -6.52
C SER A 212 31.42 -43.37 -6.72
N GLU A 213 30.83 -43.02 -7.86
CA GLU A 213 29.49 -43.45 -8.25
C GLU A 213 29.40 -44.98 -8.17
N VAL A 214 28.34 -45.49 -7.51
CA VAL A 214 28.07 -46.93 -7.37
C VAL A 214 27.12 -47.39 -8.46
#